data_AF-A0AB36IID0-F1
#
_entry.id   AF-A0AB36IID0-F1
#
_cell.length_a   1.000
_cell.length_b   1.000
_cell.length_c   1.000
_cell.angle_alpha   90.00
_cell.angle_beta   90.00
_cell.angle_gamma   90.00
#
_symmetry.space_group_name_H-M   'P 1'
#
loop_
_entity.id
_entity.type
_entity.pdbx_description
1 polymer ?
#
loop_
_entity_poly.entity_id
_entity_poly.type
_entity_poly.pdbx_seq_one_letter_code
_entity_poly.pdbx_strand_id
1 'polypeptide(L)'
;MEIRANVYSPLQNTAVWLGAWLYELVPTEDVIDAFVDLGGPHTFGDGGLLDMLRTLKELTSTLIDAPFHGPILTLALSGPGQVPALPAGSRAAVLASASKEGALVLGGVDKQHSWALIPTRGKDATEWNLLEVEGFLPAIAAASPGEADQLLRQATDQAANIIESSGYASLAPKSLKDPRLTVGMLSDFYDTPGLPYAVPERSAKLFARADRVAAIAETVQETIGDHSLDPQLISLWSHIRTARMAGVSYALAEFARDCHS
;
A
#
# COMPACT_ATOMS: atom_id res chain seq x y z
N MET A 1 2.28 18.45 11.26
CA MET A 1 2.86 17.38 10.44
C MET A 1 2.19 16.10 10.90
N GLU A 2 1.27 15.57 10.10
CA GLU A 2 0.49 14.37 10.44
C GLU A 2 1.41 13.15 10.28
N ILE A 3 2.05 12.73 11.38
CA ILE A 3 2.89 11.52 11.47
C ILE A 3 2.14 10.28 10.92
N ARG A 4 0.80 10.30 10.92
CA ARG A 4 -0.06 9.23 10.39
C ARG A 4 0.05 9.03 8.87
N ALA A 5 0.29 10.08 8.10
CA ALA A 5 0.28 10.02 6.63
C ALA A 5 1.54 9.37 6.03
N ASN A 6 2.63 9.33 6.79
CA ASN A 6 3.92 8.85 6.29
C ASN A 6 4.27 7.44 6.78
N VAL A 7 3.73 7.02 7.94
CA VAL A 7 3.97 5.67 8.47
C VAL A 7 3.03 4.64 7.86
N TYR A 8 1.79 5.04 7.59
CA TYR A 8 0.75 4.20 7.01
C TYR A 8 0.75 4.30 5.47
N SER A 9 0.43 3.21 4.75
CA SER A 9 0.09 3.34 3.32
C SER A 9 -1.43 3.35 3.18
N PRO A 10 -2.07 4.51 3.03
CA PRO A 10 -3.53 4.52 3.04
C PRO A 10 -4.07 3.91 1.74
N LEU A 11 -3.36 4.01 0.61
CA LEU A 11 -3.69 3.25 -0.61
C LEU A 11 -3.67 1.73 -0.40
N GLN A 12 -2.75 1.19 0.41
CA GLN A 12 -2.78 -0.23 0.78
C GLN A 12 -4.06 -0.58 1.50
N ASN A 13 -4.48 0.21 2.49
CA ASN A 13 -5.69 -0.09 3.26
C ASN A 13 -6.95 0.05 2.42
N THR A 14 -7.02 1.13 1.62
CA THR A 14 -8.07 1.32 0.62
C THR A 14 -8.16 0.11 -0.31
N ALA A 15 -7.04 -0.48 -0.74
CA ALA A 15 -7.07 -1.70 -1.57
C ALA A 15 -7.75 -2.87 -0.85
N VAL A 16 -7.46 -3.07 0.42
CA VAL A 16 -7.98 -4.19 1.21
C VAL A 16 -9.47 -4.00 1.53
N TRP A 17 -9.89 -2.79 1.91
CA TRP A 17 -11.30 -2.46 2.10
C TRP A 17 -12.12 -2.58 0.83
N LEU A 18 -11.64 -2.02 -0.29
CA LEU A 18 -12.31 -2.15 -1.58
C LEU A 18 -12.38 -3.59 -2.03
N GLY A 19 -11.30 -4.36 -1.87
CA GLY A 19 -11.28 -5.78 -2.19
C GLY A 19 -12.34 -6.56 -1.41
N ALA A 20 -12.33 -6.43 -0.08
CA ALA A 20 -13.31 -7.09 0.78
C ALA A 20 -14.75 -6.71 0.40
N TRP A 21 -14.98 -5.45 0.07
CA TRP A 21 -16.30 -4.94 -0.33
C TRP A 21 -16.75 -5.44 -1.70
N LEU A 22 -15.85 -5.47 -2.69
CA LEU A 22 -16.15 -5.97 -4.03
C LEU A 22 -16.56 -7.45 -4.00
N TYR A 23 -15.94 -8.24 -3.12
CA TYR A 23 -16.27 -9.63 -2.82
C TYR A 23 -17.38 -9.80 -1.76
N GLU A 24 -18.07 -8.73 -1.37
CA GLU A 24 -19.23 -8.75 -0.47
C GLU A 24 -18.94 -9.30 0.95
N LEU A 25 -17.69 -9.24 1.38
CA LEU A 25 -17.26 -9.67 2.72
C LEU A 25 -17.48 -8.61 3.79
N VAL A 26 -17.69 -7.35 3.41
CA VAL A 26 -17.95 -6.25 4.36
C VAL A 26 -19.07 -5.36 3.84
N PRO A 27 -19.88 -4.74 4.72
CA PRO A 27 -20.93 -3.83 4.31
C PRO A 27 -20.35 -2.51 3.77
N THR A 28 -21.12 -1.83 2.91
CA THR A 28 -20.73 -0.54 2.33
C THR A 28 -20.50 0.55 3.40
N GLU A 29 -21.24 0.51 4.52
CA GLU A 29 -21.11 1.47 5.61
C GLU A 29 -19.71 1.42 6.24
N ASP A 30 -19.22 0.23 6.58
CA ASP A 30 -17.87 0.04 7.14
C ASP A 30 -16.78 0.56 6.19
N VAL A 31 -16.98 0.41 4.87
CA VAL A 31 -16.04 0.91 3.84
C VAL A 31 -16.05 2.45 3.82
N ILE A 32 -17.22 3.07 3.91
CA ILE A 32 -17.33 4.53 3.93
C ILE A 32 -16.62 5.09 5.15
N ASP A 33 -16.88 4.51 6.33
CA ASP A 33 -16.25 4.92 7.59
C ASP A 33 -14.73 4.76 7.51
N ALA A 34 -14.25 3.61 7.02
CA ALA A 34 -12.82 3.37 6.85
C ALA A 34 -12.15 4.36 5.88
N PHE A 35 -12.80 4.73 4.79
CA PHE A 35 -12.27 5.72 3.85
C PHE A 35 -12.15 7.10 4.50
N VAL A 36 -13.21 7.55 5.19
CA VAL A 36 -13.21 8.83 5.91
C VAL A 36 -12.06 8.87 6.93
N ASP A 37 -11.82 7.78 7.65
CA ASP A 37 -10.70 7.68 8.61
C ASP A 37 -9.32 7.71 7.94
N LEU A 38 -9.20 7.26 6.69
CA LEU A 38 -7.92 7.15 5.96
C LEU A 38 -7.50 8.41 5.21
N GLY A 39 -8.43 9.29 4.87
CA GLY A 39 -8.15 10.40 3.96
C GLY A 39 -9.10 11.59 4.06
N GLY A 40 -10.02 11.59 5.03
CA GLY A 40 -11.06 12.60 5.14
C GLY A 40 -12.04 12.53 3.98
N PRO A 41 -12.56 13.67 3.51
CA PRO A 41 -13.45 13.72 2.35
C PRO A 41 -12.82 13.12 1.08
N HIS A 42 -13.62 12.42 0.29
CA HIS A 42 -13.21 11.82 -0.98
C HIS A 42 -14.04 12.37 -2.14
N THR A 43 -13.37 12.74 -3.23
CA THR A 43 -13.99 13.24 -4.46
C THR A 43 -13.70 12.32 -5.65
N PHE A 44 -14.66 12.24 -6.57
CA PHE A 44 -14.56 11.41 -7.77
C PHE A 44 -15.31 12.07 -8.93
N GLY A 45 -14.59 12.65 -9.88
CA GLY A 45 -15.18 13.52 -10.91
C GLY A 45 -15.94 14.68 -10.27
N ASP A 46 -17.19 14.88 -10.68
CA ASP A 46 -18.11 15.86 -10.08
C ASP A 46 -18.84 15.32 -8.81
N GLY A 47 -18.57 14.07 -8.43
CA GLY A 47 -19.23 13.34 -7.34
C GLY A 47 -18.32 13.03 -6.15
N GLY A 48 -18.81 12.14 -5.28
CA GLY A 48 -18.14 11.74 -4.03
C GLY A 48 -17.78 10.26 -3.97
N LEU A 49 -17.44 9.79 -2.77
CA LEU A 49 -17.10 8.38 -2.50
C LEU A 49 -18.16 7.40 -3.00
N LEU A 50 -19.44 7.68 -2.78
CA LEU A 50 -20.53 6.81 -3.22
C LEU A 50 -20.60 6.66 -4.74
N ASP A 51 -20.33 7.73 -5.49
CA ASP A 51 -20.26 7.67 -6.95
C ASP A 51 -19.10 6.79 -7.42
N MET A 52 -17.94 6.92 -6.77
CA MET A 52 -16.79 6.04 -7.02
C MET A 52 -17.16 4.57 -6.76
N LEU A 53 -17.72 4.25 -5.59
CA LEU A 53 -18.11 2.89 -5.24
C LEU A 53 -19.10 2.32 -6.27
N ARG A 54 -20.15 3.07 -6.62
CA ARG A 54 -21.12 2.65 -7.65
C ARG A 54 -20.43 2.33 -8.97
N THR A 55 -19.57 3.23 -9.46
CA THR A 55 -18.82 3.02 -10.71
C THR A 55 -17.91 1.79 -10.65
N LEU A 56 -17.23 1.55 -9.52
CA LEU A 56 -16.39 0.36 -9.36
C LEU A 56 -17.23 -0.92 -9.39
N LYS A 57 -18.37 -0.97 -8.69
CA LYS A 57 -19.26 -2.15 -8.69
C LYS A 57 -19.81 -2.44 -10.10
N GLU A 58 -20.19 -1.40 -10.84
CA GLU A 58 -20.63 -1.52 -12.24
C GLU A 58 -19.53 -2.12 -13.13
N LEU A 59 -18.31 -1.59 -13.05
CA LEU A 59 -17.16 -2.06 -13.84
C LEU A 59 -16.75 -3.50 -13.52
N THR A 60 -16.86 -3.92 -12.25
CA THR A 60 -16.42 -5.24 -11.83
C THR A 60 -17.53 -6.29 -11.83
N SER A 61 -18.79 -5.90 -12.09
CA SER A 61 -19.96 -6.78 -12.01
C SER A 61 -19.80 -8.04 -12.87
N THR A 62 -19.21 -7.93 -14.06
CA THR A 62 -18.97 -9.05 -14.98
C THR A 62 -17.73 -9.87 -14.64
N LEU A 63 -16.92 -9.43 -13.68
CA LEU A 63 -15.65 -10.08 -13.31
C LEU A 63 -15.79 -11.02 -12.12
N ILE A 64 -16.74 -10.74 -11.21
CA ILE A 64 -16.97 -11.56 -10.02
C ILE A 64 -17.35 -12.99 -10.42
N ASP A 65 -18.17 -13.15 -11.46
CA ASP A 65 -18.61 -14.45 -11.97
C ASP A 65 -17.73 -14.97 -13.13
N ALA A 66 -16.68 -14.24 -13.52
CA ALA A 66 -15.84 -14.64 -14.62
C ALA A 66 -15.05 -15.92 -14.27
N PRO A 67 -14.80 -16.83 -15.22
CA PRO A 67 -14.06 -18.07 -14.99
C PRO A 67 -12.56 -17.84 -14.67
N PHE A 68 -12.14 -16.59 -14.45
CA PHE A 68 -10.77 -16.23 -14.16
C PHE A 68 -10.57 -16.08 -12.64
N HIS A 69 -9.73 -16.93 -12.06
CA HIS A 69 -9.51 -17.04 -10.61
C HIS A 69 -8.48 -16.04 -10.04
N GLY A 70 -8.23 -14.92 -10.71
CA GLY A 70 -7.33 -13.86 -10.21
C GLY A 70 -8.11 -12.81 -9.41
N PRO A 71 -7.43 -12.06 -8.51
CA PRO A 71 -8.08 -11.00 -7.77
C PRO A 71 -8.53 -9.88 -8.74
N ILE A 72 -9.77 -9.42 -8.58
CA ILE A 72 -10.37 -8.34 -9.41
C ILE A 72 -9.59 -7.04 -9.29
N LEU A 73 -9.00 -6.83 -8.12
CA LEU A 73 -8.24 -5.66 -7.73
C LEU A 73 -6.77 -6.05 -7.50
N THR A 74 -5.83 -5.22 -7.90
CA THR A 74 -4.40 -5.37 -7.62
C THR A 74 -3.81 -4.04 -7.19
N LEU A 75 -2.88 -4.07 -6.24
CA LEU A 75 -2.17 -2.88 -5.77
C LEU A 75 -0.86 -2.69 -6.53
N ALA A 76 -0.68 -1.52 -7.16
CA ALA A 76 0.55 -1.10 -7.82
C ALA A 76 1.11 0.15 -7.14
N LEU A 77 1.92 -0.04 -6.08
CA LEU A 77 2.52 1.09 -5.35
C LEU A 77 3.63 1.77 -6.14
N SER A 78 3.76 3.09 -5.97
CA SER A 78 4.86 3.91 -6.52
C SER A 78 5.92 4.24 -5.46
N GLY A 79 7.10 4.69 -5.90
CA GLY A 79 7.96 5.56 -5.10
C GLY A 79 9.43 5.57 -5.51
N PRO A 80 10.37 5.93 -4.62
CA PRO A 80 11.76 6.21 -5.02
C PRO A 80 12.41 5.03 -5.75
N GLY A 81 12.84 5.27 -6.99
CA GLY A 81 13.51 4.28 -7.84
C GLY A 81 12.61 3.15 -8.38
N GLN A 82 11.30 3.18 -8.13
CA GLN A 82 10.36 2.15 -8.59
C GLN A 82 9.12 2.76 -9.22
N VAL A 83 8.91 2.43 -10.49
CA VAL A 83 7.71 2.79 -11.24
C VAL A 83 6.54 1.88 -10.84
N PRO A 84 5.30 2.39 -10.79
CA PRO A 84 4.13 1.56 -10.58
C PRO A 84 4.02 0.51 -11.70
N ALA A 85 3.48 -0.67 -11.39
CA ALA A 85 3.26 -1.76 -12.34
C ALA A 85 2.11 -1.46 -13.31
N LEU A 86 2.30 -0.43 -14.14
CA LEU A 86 1.41 0.04 -15.19
C LEU A 86 2.18 0.14 -16.52
N PRO A 87 1.49 0.08 -17.69
CA PRO A 87 2.16 0.19 -18.98
C PRO A 87 2.99 1.47 -19.08
N ALA A 88 4.27 1.32 -19.44
CA ALA A 88 5.20 2.44 -19.51
C ALA A 88 4.73 3.50 -20.53
N GLY A 89 4.83 4.77 -20.16
CA GLY A 89 4.37 5.89 -21.01
C GLY A 89 2.85 6.11 -21.02
N SER A 90 2.06 5.25 -20.38
CA SER A 90 0.61 5.47 -20.25
C SER A 90 0.29 6.66 -19.34
N ARG A 91 -0.87 7.29 -19.56
CA ARG A 91 -1.37 8.37 -18.70
C ARG A 91 -1.52 7.91 -17.24
N ALA A 92 -1.96 6.67 -17.04
CA ALA A 92 -2.09 6.06 -15.71
C ALA A 92 -0.73 5.94 -15.00
N ALA A 93 0.31 5.47 -15.68
CA ALA A 93 1.65 5.36 -15.08
C ALA A 93 2.22 6.74 -14.67
N VAL A 94 1.97 7.78 -15.48
CA VAL A 94 2.37 9.15 -15.17
C VAL A 94 1.64 9.68 -13.93
N LEU A 95 0.31 9.56 -13.87
CA LEU A 95 -0.46 10.04 -12.72
C LEU A 95 -0.16 9.25 -11.45
N ALA A 96 -0.06 7.92 -11.54
CA ALA A 96 0.28 7.06 -10.40
C ALA A 96 1.69 7.34 -9.85
N SER A 97 2.62 7.77 -10.69
CA SER A 97 3.95 8.21 -10.24
C SER A 97 3.88 9.58 -9.57
N ALA A 98 3.09 10.51 -10.12
CA ALA A 98 2.90 11.85 -9.59
C ALA A 98 2.16 11.87 -8.24
N SER A 99 1.24 10.93 -8.00
CA SER A 99 0.55 10.79 -6.72
C SER A 99 1.45 10.38 -5.56
N LYS A 100 2.64 9.82 -5.86
CA LYS A 100 3.59 9.22 -4.91
C LYS A 100 3.06 7.99 -4.16
N GLU A 101 1.83 7.57 -4.41
CA GLU A 101 1.22 6.40 -3.78
C GLU A 101 1.13 5.21 -4.73
N GLY A 102 0.83 5.46 -5.99
CA GLY A 102 0.59 4.42 -6.98
C GLY A 102 -0.86 4.39 -7.48
N ALA A 103 -1.34 3.19 -7.78
CA ALA A 103 -2.67 2.93 -8.31
C ALA A 103 -3.26 1.62 -7.75
N LEU A 104 -4.59 1.57 -7.69
CA LEU A 104 -5.31 0.32 -7.66
C LEU A 104 -5.71 -0.04 -9.08
N VAL A 105 -5.42 -1.26 -9.50
CA VAL A 105 -5.71 -1.74 -10.84
C VAL A 105 -6.85 -2.74 -10.78
N LEU A 106 -7.94 -2.42 -11.47
CA LEU A 106 -9.06 -3.31 -11.68
C LEU A 106 -8.87 -4.03 -13.01
N GLY A 107 -8.90 -5.37 -13.00
CA GLY A 107 -8.84 -6.16 -14.23
C GLY A 107 -10.05 -5.91 -15.12
N GLY A 108 -9.93 -6.15 -16.42
CA GLY A 108 -11.06 -6.27 -17.33
C GLY A 108 -11.35 -7.73 -17.69
N VAL A 109 -12.45 -7.93 -18.43
CA VAL A 109 -12.86 -9.26 -18.92
C VAL A 109 -11.80 -9.81 -19.88
N ASP A 110 -11.18 -8.93 -20.67
CA ASP A 110 -9.99 -9.25 -21.44
C ASP A 110 -8.71 -8.76 -20.72
N LYS A 111 -7.57 -9.35 -21.06
CA LYS A 111 -6.27 -9.04 -20.43
C LYS A 111 -5.62 -7.76 -20.96
N GLN A 112 -6.29 -7.04 -21.86
CA GLN A 112 -5.76 -5.86 -22.54
C GLN A 112 -6.47 -4.56 -22.12
N HIS A 113 -7.63 -4.67 -21.46
CA HIS A 113 -8.35 -3.56 -20.88
C HIS A 113 -8.37 -3.74 -19.37
N SER A 114 -7.96 -2.69 -18.68
CA SER A 114 -8.00 -2.60 -17.22
C SER A 114 -8.29 -1.16 -16.82
N TRP A 115 -8.60 -0.93 -15.55
CA TRP A 115 -8.81 0.42 -15.05
C TRP A 115 -7.86 0.71 -13.89
N ALA A 116 -7.18 1.85 -13.93
CA ALA A 116 -6.35 2.34 -12.84
C ALA A 116 -7.11 3.41 -12.06
N LEU A 117 -7.38 3.13 -10.79
CA LEU A 117 -7.90 4.06 -9.81
C LEU A 117 -6.74 4.67 -9.02
N ILE A 118 -6.52 5.97 -9.18
CA ILE A 118 -5.33 6.68 -8.71
C ILE A 118 -5.76 7.77 -7.71
N PRO A 119 -5.27 7.73 -6.46
CA PRO A 119 -5.53 8.79 -5.50
C PRO A 119 -4.61 9.99 -5.75
N THR A 120 -5.10 11.19 -5.51
CA THR A 120 -4.31 12.41 -5.38
C THR A 120 -4.69 13.07 -4.05
N ARG A 121 -3.80 13.03 -3.06
CA ARG A 121 -4.06 13.69 -1.77
C ARG A 121 -3.93 15.20 -1.89
N GLY A 122 -5.05 15.88 -1.72
CA GLY A 122 -5.10 17.31 -1.47
C GLY A 122 -4.91 17.64 0.01
N LYS A 123 -5.07 18.92 0.35
CA LYS A 123 -5.04 19.39 1.76
C LYS A 123 -6.30 19.00 2.53
N ASP A 124 -7.45 19.03 1.85
CA ASP A 124 -8.77 18.92 2.48
C ASP A 124 -9.56 17.68 2.01
N ALA A 125 -9.11 17.03 0.93
CA ALA A 125 -9.77 15.86 0.36
C ALA A 125 -8.79 14.99 -0.43
N THR A 126 -9.14 13.73 -0.61
CA THR A 126 -8.46 12.81 -1.54
C THR A 126 -9.27 12.70 -2.83
N GLU A 127 -8.70 13.16 -3.94
CA GLU A 127 -9.30 13.08 -5.27
C GLU A 127 -8.95 11.76 -5.93
N TRP A 128 -9.94 11.06 -6.47
CA TRP A 128 -9.75 9.81 -7.19
C TRP A 128 -9.93 10.00 -8.69
N ASN A 129 -8.92 9.57 -9.44
CA ASN A 129 -8.94 9.55 -10.90
C ASN A 129 -9.02 8.09 -11.37
N LEU A 130 -10.07 7.76 -12.11
CA LEU A 130 -10.21 6.46 -12.77
C LEU A 130 -9.86 6.60 -14.25
N LEU A 131 -8.88 5.83 -14.69
CA LEU A 131 -8.42 5.83 -16.08
C LEU A 131 -8.47 4.43 -16.66
N GLU A 132 -8.95 4.33 -17.90
CA GLU A 132 -8.76 3.12 -18.69
C GLU A 132 -7.28 2.96 -19.04
N VAL A 133 -6.82 1.71 -18.98
CA VAL A 133 -5.45 1.30 -19.25
C VAL A 133 -5.50 0.23 -20.33
N GLU A 134 -5.06 0.63 -21.52
CA GLU A 134 -4.90 -0.25 -22.66
C GLU A 134 -3.54 -0.97 -22.63
N GLY A 135 -3.56 -2.23 -23.07
CA GLY A 135 -2.39 -3.09 -23.17
C GLY A 135 -2.20 -4.00 -21.95
N PHE A 136 -1.18 -4.87 -22.04
CA PHE A 136 -0.90 -5.81 -20.98
C PHE A 136 -0.29 -5.12 -19.77
N LEU A 137 -0.84 -5.42 -18.59
CA LEU A 137 -0.22 -5.02 -17.33
C LEU A 137 1.16 -5.70 -17.18
N PRO A 138 2.19 -4.98 -16.71
CA PRO A 138 3.47 -5.58 -16.37
C PRO A 138 3.29 -6.73 -15.37
N ALA A 139 4.01 -7.82 -15.59
CA ALA A 139 4.03 -8.91 -14.62
C ALA A 139 4.63 -8.41 -13.30
N ILE A 140 3.85 -8.49 -12.22
CA ILE A 140 4.34 -8.20 -10.87
C ILE A 140 4.98 -9.48 -10.35
N ALA A 141 6.26 -9.43 -9.99
CA ALA A 141 6.91 -10.54 -9.30
C ALA A 141 6.21 -10.74 -7.95
N ALA A 142 5.31 -11.71 -7.88
CA ALA A 142 4.52 -11.99 -6.70
C ALA A 142 5.39 -12.75 -5.68
N ALA A 143 6.01 -12.01 -4.77
CA ALA A 143 6.54 -12.62 -3.55
C ALA A 143 5.38 -13.13 -2.71
N SER A 144 5.49 -14.35 -2.20
CA SER A 144 4.57 -14.81 -1.16
C SER A 144 4.73 -13.96 0.11
N PRO A 145 3.72 -13.90 1.00
CA PRO A 145 3.85 -13.17 2.26
C PRO A 145 5.06 -13.59 3.10
N GLY A 146 5.41 -14.88 3.08
CA GLY A 146 6.57 -15.40 3.82
C GLY A 146 7.90 -14.95 3.22
N GLU A 147 8.03 -14.99 1.89
CA GLU A 147 9.23 -14.49 1.20
C GLU A 147 9.37 -12.98 1.38
N ALA A 148 8.27 -12.23 1.27
CA ALA A 148 8.28 -10.79 1.48
C ALA A 148 8.65 -10.42 2.93
N ASP A 149 8.15 -11.17 3.93
CA ASP A 149 8.55 -10.98 5.33
C ASP A 149 10.05 -11.25 5.54
N GLN A 150 10.57 -12.31 4.93
CA GLN A 150 11.98 -12.66 5.01
C GLN A 150 12.86 -11.59 4.36
N LEU A 151 12.50 -11.13 3.16
CA LEU A 151 13.21 -10.06 2.45
C LEU A 151 13.20 -8.75 3.23
N LEU A 152 12.05 -8.37 3.79
CA LEU A 152 11.93 -7.18 4.63
C LEU A 152 12.82 -7.27 5.88
N ARG A 153 12.83 -8.43 6.54
CA ARG A 153 13.68 -8.67 7.70
C ARG A 153 15.16 -8.57 7.36
N GLN A 154 15.60 -9.23 6.30
CA GLN A 154 16.99 -9.19 5.83
C GLN A 154 17.44 -7.76 5.48
N ALA A 155 16.60 -7.00 4.77
CA ALA A 155 16.90 -5.62 4.42
C ALA A 155 17.00 -4.72 5.66
N THR A 156 16.14 -4.95 6.66
CA THR A 156 16.18 -4.21 7.93
C THR A 156 17.47 -4.50 8.70
N ASP A 157 17.84 -5.77 8.83
CA ASP A 157 19.08 -6.19 9.51
C ASP A 157 20.32 -5.63 8.78
N GLN A 158 20.33 -5.65 7.45
CA GLN A 158 21.42 -5.09 6.65
C GLN A 158 21.53 -3.57 6.82
N ALA A 159 20.40 -2.84 6.78
CA ALA A 159 20.38 -1.39 6.99
C ALA A 159 20.90 -1.03 8.39
N ALA A 160 20.48 -1.75 9.42
CA ALA A 160 20.94 -1.56 10.80
C ALA A 160 22.47 -1.76 10.91
N ASN A 161 23.00 -2.86 10.36
CA ASN A 161 24.44 -3.15 10.40
C ASN A 161 25.27 -2.07 9.70
N ILE A 162 24.79 -1.53 8.57
CA ILE A 162 25.47 -0.44 7.86
C ILE A 162 25.47 0.83 8.70
N ILE A 163 24.33 1.19 9.30
CA ILE A 163 24.22 2.40 10.15
C ILE A 163 25.14 2.29 11.38
N GLU A 164 25.18 1.13 12.04
CA GLU A 164 26.05 0.86 13.19
C GLU A 164 27.54 0.95 12.83
N SER A 165 27.95 0.32 11.72
CA SER A 165 29.35 0.31 11.27
C SER A 165 29.84 1.64 10.70
N SER A 166 28.94 2.50 10.21
CA SER A 166 29.27 3.81 9.63
C SER A 166 29.59 4.89 10.67
N GLY A 167 29.59 4.56 11.97
CA GLY A 167 29.90 5.52 13.04
C GLY A 167 28.81 6.58 13.29
N TYR A 168 27.66 6.50 12.61
CA TYR A 168 26.51 7.37 12.84
C TYR A 168 25.92 7.20 14.25
N ALA A 169 26.11 6.04 14.89
CA ALA A 169 25.76 5.85 16.31
C ALA A 169 26.45 6.87 17.25
N SER A 170 27.62 7.38 16.87
CA SER A 170 28.38 8.41 17.61
C SER A 170 27.90 9.84 17.34
N LEU A 171 27.29 10.08 16.16
CA LEU A 171 26.79 11.38 15.69
C LEU A 171 25.29 11.56 15.98
N ALA A 172 24.57 10.46 16.22
CA ALA A 172 23.17 10.47 16.54
C ALA A 172 22.91 11.28 17.84
N PRO A 173 21.88 12.15 17.86
CA PRO A 173 21.46 12.83 19.09
C PRO A 173 21.25 11.84 20.23
N LYS A 174 21.40 12.26 21.49
CA LYS A 174 21.20 11.38 22.67
C LYS A 174 19.83 10.65 22.65
N SER A 175 18.83 11.16 21.94
CA SER A 175 17.51 10.55 21.75
C SER A 175 17.49 9.31 20.85
N LEU A 176 18.52 9.08 20.03
CA LEU A 176 18.68 7.91 19.15
C LEU A 176 19.64 6.86 19.74
N LYS A 177 20.11 7.04 20.98
CA LYS A 177 21.10 6.13 21.60
C LYS A 177 20.57 4.72 21.87
N ASP A 178 19.26 4.55 21.95
CA ASP A 178 18.62 3.24 22.02
C ASP A 178 17.52 3.10 20.95
N PRO A 179 17.90 2.87 19.67
CA PRO A 179 16.95 2.70 18.59
C PRO A 179 15.92 1.62 18.91
N ARG A 180 16.34 0.55 19.61
CA ARG A 180 15.47 -0.56 20.03
C ARG A 180 14.38 -0.17 21.03
N LEU A 181 14.63 0.82 21.91
CA LEU A 181 13.64 1.33 22.86
C LEU A 181 12.65 2.27 22.15
N THR A 182 13.11 3.12 21.24
CA THR A 182 12.24 3.94 20.38
C THR A 182 11.35 3.06 19.50
N VAL A 183 11.91 1.96 18.96
CA VAL A 183 11.19 0.92 18.22
C VAL A 183 10.14 0.22 19.09
N GLY A 184 10.45 -0.06 20.37
CA GLY A 184 9.51 -0.63 21.33
C GLY A 184 8.33 0.29 21.62
N MET A 185 8.60 1.58 21.85
CA MET A 185 7.56 2.60 22.06
C MET A 185 6.68 2.81 20.81
N LEU A 186 7.27 2.74 19.62
CA LEU A 186 6.53 2.75 18.34
C LEU A 186 5.69 1.47 18.19
N SER A 187 6.17 0.32 18.66
CA SER A 187 5.51 -0.97 18.48
C SER A 187 4.16 -1.10 19.19
N ASP A 188 3.98 -0.44 20.34
CA ASP A 188 2.70 -0.40 21.06
C ASP A 188 1.63 0.43 20.32
N PHE A 189 2.01 1.20 19.29
CA PHE A 189 1.11 2.04 18.49
C PHE A 189 0.56 1.34 17.24
N TYR A 190 1.15 0.20 16.81
CA TYR A 190 0.84 -0.47 15.54
C TYR A 190 0.03 -1.76 15.68
N ASP A 191 -0.80 -1.88 16.72
CA ASP A 191 -1.81 -2.94 16.81
C ASP A 191 -2.94 -2.69 15.79
N THR A 192 -2.68 -3.10 14.56
CA THR A 192 -3.56 -3.22 13.38
C THR A 192 -4.89 -2.41 13.39
N PRO A 193 -4.87 -1.07 13.50
CA PRO A 193 -6.12 -0.31 13.49
C PRO A 193 -6.63 -0.20 12.05
N GLY A 194 -7.91 -0.49 11.84
CA GLY A 194 -8.63 -0.10 10.63
C GLY A 194 -8.47 -1.01 9.42
N LEU A 195 -8.13 -2.29 9.58
CA LEU A 195 -8.31 -3.29 8.51
C LEU A 195 -9.71 -3.93 8.61
N PRO A 196 -10.32 -4.40 7.50
CA PRO A 196 -11.57 -5.13 7.58
C PRO A 196 -11.37 -6.46 8.32
N TYR A 197 -12.42 -6.93 9.00
CA TYR A 197 -12.38 -8.19 9.75
C TYR A 197 -12.10 -9.42 8.87
N ALA A 198 -12.38 -9.32 7.57
CA ALA A 198 -12.13 -10.37 6.60
C ALA A 198 -10.63 -10.62 6.35
N VAL A 199 -9.75 -9.68 6.68
CA VAL A 199 -8.32 -9.78 6.34
C VAL A 199 -7.67 -11.01 6.97
N PRO A 200 -6.98 -11.84 6.17
CA PRO A 200 -6.23 -12.96 6.71
C PRO A 200 -5.15 -12.51 7.70
N GLU A 201 -5.04 -13.22 8.83
CA GLU A 201 -4.09 -12.89 9.91
C GLU A 201 -2.64 -12.78 9.39
N ARG A 202 -2.28 -13.59 8.38
CA ARG A 202 -0.96 -13.55 7.74
C ARG A 202 -0.68 -12.20 7.05
N SER A 203 -1.67 -11.65 6.34
CA SER A 203 -1.53 -10.31 5.72
C SER A 203 -1.48 -9.22 6.77
N ALA A 204 -2.36 -9.28 7.77
CA ALA A 204 -2.38 -8.31 8.88
C ALA A 204 -1.01 -8.22 9.59
N LYS A 205 -0.40 -9.37 9.91
CA LYS A 205 0.95 -9.42 10.52
C LYS A 205 2.04 -8.82 9.62
N LEU A 206 1.96 -9.07 8.30
CA LEU A 206 2.93 -8.53 7.34
C LEU A 206 2.79 -7.01 7.22
N PHE A 207 1.55 -6.49 7.16
CA PHE A 207 1.28 -5.05 7.16
C PHE A 207 1.80 -4.37 8.42
N ALA A 208 1.48 -4.90 9.60
CA ALA A 208 1.95 -4.36 10.88
C ALA A 208 3.48 -4.30 10.95
N ARG A 209 4.18 -5.29 10.36
CA ARG A 209 5.64 -5.26 10.28
C ARG A 209 6.15 -4.22 9.28
N ALA A 210 5.55 -4.14 8.11
CA ALA A 210 5.93 -3.14 7.10
C ALA A 210 5.74 -1.71 7.63
N ASP A 211 4.64 -1.44 8.33
CA ASP A 211 4.35 -0.15 8.94
C ASP A 211 5.33 0.18 10.06
N ARG A 212 5.68 -0.79 10.91
CA ARG A 212 6.73 -0.62 11.92
C ARG A 212 8.07 -0.23 11.30
N VAL A 213 8.50 -0.93 10.24
CA VAL A 213 9.77 -0.63 9.57
C VAL A 213 9.73 0.74 8.88
N ALA A 214 8.60 1.11 8.27
CA ALA A 214 8.40 2.44 7.70
C ALA A 214 8.52 3.54 8.77
N ALA A 215 7.89 3.36 9.93
CA ALA A 215 7.96 4.30 11.05
C ALA A 215 9.40 4.57 11.50
N ILE A 216 10.18 3.49 11.62
CA ILE A 216 11.58 3.55 12.01
C ILE A 216 12.39 4.28 10.94
N ALA A 217 12.22 3.91 9.67
CA ALA A 217 12.94 4.52 8.55
C ALA A 217 12.68 6.04 8.47
N GLU A 218 11.43 6.46 8.65
CA GLU A 218 11.04 7.87 8.69
C GLU A 218 11.67 8.59 9.89
N THR A 219 11.56 8.02 11.09
CA THR A 219 12.15 8.60 12.31
C THR A 219 13.66 8.81 12.15
N VAL A 220 14.34 7.84 11.53
CA VAL A 220 15.78 7.93 11.24
C VAL A 220 16.07 9.06 10.24
N GLN A 221 15.28 9.18 9.17
CA GLN A 221 15.44 10.22 8.17
C GLN A 221 15.23 11.62 8.75
N GLU A 222 14.17 11.82 9.54
CA GLU A 222 13.86 13.10 10.19
C GLU A 222 14.91 13.50 11.23
N THR A 223 15.39 12.54 12.01
CA THR A 223 16.31 12.85 13.13
C THR A 223 17.72 13.15 12.64
N ILE A 224 18.18 12.49 11.58
CA ILE A 224 19.55 12.63 11.09
C ILE A 224 19.68 13.87 10.19
N GLY A 225 18.65 14.23 9.43
CA GLY A 225 18.64 15.45 8.61
C GLY A 225 19.77 15.54 7.57
N ASP A 226 20.47 14.44 7.32
CA ASP A 226 21.60 14.30 6.41
C ASP A 226 21.31 13.17 5.42
N HIS A 227 21.52 13.45 4.12
CA HIS A 227 21.18 12.59 2.98
C HIS A 227 22.19 11.44 2.75
N SER A 228 23.18 11.33 3.61
CA SER A 228 24.21 10.28 3.59
C SER A 228 23.66 8.86 3.71
N LEU A 229 22.47 8.69 4.32
CA LEU A 229 21.80 7.40 4.48
C LEU A 229 20.72 7.11 3.42
N ASP A 230 20.52 8.02 2.46
CA ASP A 230 19.51 7.87 1.42
C ASP A 230 19.64 6.54 0.64
N PRO A 231 20.83 6.02 0.28
CA PRO A 231 20.94 4.74 -0.42
C PRO A 231 20.36 3.56 0.38
N GLN A 232 20.62 3.51 1.68
CA GLN A 232 20.13 2.44 2.56
C GLN A 232 18.62 2.57 2.79
N LEU A 233 18.14 3.81 2.99
CA LEU A 233 16.72 4.09 3.19
C LEU A 233 15.92 3.79 1.91
N ILE A 234 16.39 4.20 0.72
CA ILE A 234 15.74 3.90 -0.57
C ILE A 234 15.60 2.39 -0.78
N SER A 235 16.67 1.63 -0.48
CA SER A 235 16.62 0.16 -0.56
C SER A 235 15.58 -0.42 0.41
N LEU A 236 15.52 0.08 1.64
CA LEU A 236 14.54 -0.36 2.64
C LEU A 236 13.09 -0.06 2.20
N TRP A 237 12.84 1.13 1.63
CA TRP A 237 11.53 1.52 1.09
C TRP A 237 11.03 0.58 -0.01
N SER A 238 11.92 0.07 -0.86
CA SER A 238 11.58 -0.97 -1.85
C SER A 238 11.05 -2.23 -1.16
N HIS A 239 11.72 -2.71 -0.11
CA HIS A 239 11.33 -3.92 0.60
C HIS A 239 10.02 -3.75 1.39
N ILE A 240 9.81 -2.58 2.00
CA ILE A 240 8.53 -2.22 2.63
C ILE A 240 7.42 -2.31 1.57
N ARG A 241 7.60 -1.68 0.41
CA ARG A 241 6.61 -1.71 -0.69
C ARG A 241 6.29 -3.13 -1.14
N THR A 242 7.31 -3.97 -1.34
CA THR A 242 7.13 -5.38 -1.72
C THR A 242 6.32 -6.14 -0.66
N ALA A 243 6.59 -5.94 0.63
CA ALA A 243 5.81 -6.54 1.72
C ALA A 243 4.35 -6.09 1.69
N ARG A 244 4.10 -4.79 1.49
CA ARG A 244 2.75 -4.23 1.36
C ARG A 244 1.99 -4.82 0.16
N MET A 245 2.59 -4.84 -1.03
CA MET A 245 1.96 -5.41 -2.22
C MET A 245 1.72 -6.92 -2.10
N ALA A 246 2.66 -7.68 -1.52
CA ALA A 246 2.51 -9.11 -1.28
C ALA A 246 1.37 -9.41 -0.29
N GLY A 247 1.27 -8.64 0.80
CA GLY A 247 0.19 -8.78 1.77
C GLY A 247 -1.18 -8.46 1.18
N VAL A 248 -1.29 -7.43 0.34
CA VAL A 248 -2.55 -7.10 -0.36
C VAL A 248 -2.90 -8.18 -1.39
N SER A 249 -1.95 -8.58 -2.23
CA SER A 249 -2.15 -9.64 -3.22
C SER A 249 -2.65 -10.94 -2.56
N TYR A 250 -2.06 -11.32 -1.43
CA TYR A 250 -2.51 -12.48 -0.66
C TYR A 250 -3.92 -12.30 -0.09
N ALA A 251 -4.21 -11.16 0.54
CA ALA A 251 -5.54 -10.88 1.09
C ALA A 251 -6.64 -10.94 0.02
N LEU A 252 -6.41 -10.28 -1.12
CA LEU A 252 -7.36 -10.25 -2.24
C LEU A 252 -7.55 -11.64 -2.87
N ALA A 253 -6.49 -12.46 -2.90
CA ALA A 253 -6.59 -13.84 -3.36
C ALA A 253 -7.39 -14.73 -2.38
N GLU A 254 -7.29 -14.53 -1.07
CA GLU A 254 -8.14 -15.24 -0.09
C GLU A 254 -9.59 -14.79 -0.22
N PHE A 255 -9.87 -13.48 -0.35
CA PHE A 255 -11.24 -12.97 -0.55
C PHE A 255 -11.93 -13.59 -1.76
N ALA A 256 -11.20 -13.71 -2.88
CA ALA A 256 -11.70 -14.36 -4.08
C ALA A 256 -12.04 -15.85 -3.84
N ARG A 257 -11.27 -16.56 -3.00
CA ARG A 257 -11.55 -17.97 -2.68
C ARG A 257 -12.74 -18.13 -1.76
N ASP A 258 -12.85 -17.28 -0.74
CA ASP A 258 -13.95 -17.32 0.22
C ASP A 258 -15.30 -16.99 -0.46
N CYS A 259 -15.30 -16.11 -1.46
CA CYS A 259 -16.50 -15.79 -2.26
C CYS A 259 -17.01 -16.97 -3.11
N HIS A 260 -16.15 -17.92 -3.47
CA HIS A 260 -16.50 -19.08 -4.30
C HIS A 260 -16.68 -20.39 -3.52
N SER A 261 -16.58 -20.35 -2.18
CA SER A 261 -16.70 -21.52 -1.29
C SER A 261 -18.12 -21.69 -0.75
#